data_AF-A0A9P7G7E8-F1
#
_entry.id   AF-A0A9P7G7E8-F1
#
_cell.length_a   1.000
_cell.length_b   1.000
_cell.length_c   1.000
_cell.angle_alpha   90.00
_cell.angle_beta   90.00
_cell.angle_gamma   90.00
#
_symmetry.space_group_name_H-M   'P 1'
#
loop_
_entity.id
_entity.type
_entity.pdbx_description
1 polymer ?
#
loop_
_entity_poly.entity_id
_entity_poly.type
_entity_poly.pdbx_seq_one_letter_code
_entity_poly.pdbx_strand_id
1 'polypeptide(L)'
;MSKVGSLSSFTYAGIAGLSVVSFVGIIRLWRSLFLARDDSARRTAEISELRRALNAAKLDAQSKEEALAALRKELGALKSRAQEERRVLDGVREHNQALGEELGDQTREVQVHKDELVRLGEKHAQTLALLEARTMELRGAEAFLTKADALSGADVISMLNTLNSEIYQTAAIVAESFDFRSDGGRDEGETSSEDVATMEEVHVSTSEIVGSRMLEMLRSSKHHEDPTLVQIAFQAGMTAYSNWIFTSWDLEDPEGDTGLSRIYGKIRYSEEQAVSGRWRALTRAHIPRMADHDLAMYFMDAFVNILLTAKVAQDRSDLQEAIESRFAERVNVIVKGAQRLRKAIGEEVTSSDFEVLWIPHDNLFNPSAMDDAFTSDLEKGRNVQEPILCTTELGLARVVKVPGKGGEWDTTVLLRPKIALKSGIDEMMAPETI
;
A
#
# COMPACT_ATOMS: atom_id res chain seq x y z
N MET A 1 56.33 104.60 -50.31
CA MET A 1 56.10 105.96 -50.87
C MET A 1 56.85 106.98 -50.02
N SER A 2 56.97 108.25 -50.47
CA SER A 2 57.68 109.38 -49.81
C SER A 2 56.93 109.91 -48.55
N LYS A 3 57.41 110.84 -47.69
CA LYS A 3 58.32 112.02 -47.76
C LYS A 3 59.12 112.22 -46.43
N VAL A 4 59.75 113.37 -46.11
CA VAL A 4 61.04 113.94 -46.60
C VAL A 4 61.32 115.32 -45.92
N GLY A 5 62.54 115.55 -45.41
CA GLY A 5 63.11 116.88 -45.05
C GLY A 5 63.20 117.27 -43.54
N SER A 6 64.00 118.26 -43.10
CA SER A 6 65.17 118.97 -43.70
C SER A 6 65.84 120.02 -42.75
N LEU A 7 67.13 120.39 -42.97
CA LEU A 7 67.85 121.65 -42.57
C LEU A 7 68.11 121.95 -41.05
N SER A 8 68.90 122.96 -40.57
CA SER A 8 70.23 123.59 -40.87
C SER A 8 70.50 124.77 -39.83
N SER A 9 71.58 125.58 -39.70
CA SER A 9 73.06 125.62 -39.98
C SER A 9 73.72 126.95 -39.42
N PHE A 10 75.03 127.24 -39.65
CA PHE A 10 75.82 128.52 -39.41
C PHE A 10 76.35 128.86 -37.97
N THR A 11 77.25 129.86 -37.72
CA THR A 11 78.75 129.95 -37.90
C THR A 11 79.38 131.27 -37.28
N TYR A 12 80.71 131.52 -37.44
CA TYR A 12 81.54 132.76 -37.20
C TYR A 12 81.97 133.16 -35.74
N ALA A 13 83.01 134.00 -35.45
CA ALA A 13 84.39 134.20 -35.98
C ALA A 13 85.22 135.32 -35.25
N GLY A 14 86.58 135.29 -35.33
CA GLY A 14 87.53 136.44 -35.21
C GLY A 14 88.15 136.75 -33.82
N ILE A 15 89.27 137.52 -33.66
CA ILE A 15 90.28 138.12 -34.59
C ILE A 15 91.63 138.40 -33.83
N ALA A 16 92.72 138.78 -34.55
CA ALA A 16 94.15 138.94 -34.13
C ALA A 16 94.46 139.98 -33.00
N GLY A 17 95.68 140.10 -32.41
CA GLY A 17 97.02 139.48 -32.64
C GLY A 17 97.84 139.42 -31.31
N LEU A 18 99.16 139.69 -31.09
CA LEU A 18 100.44 140.01 -31.79
C LEU A 18 101.56 139.89 -30.68
N SER A 19 102.90 139.74 -30.81
CA SER A 19 103.87 139.52 -31.92
C SER A 19 105.27 139.00 -31.38
N VAL A 20 106.28 138.96 -32.27
CA VAL A 20 107.77 138.79 -32.21
C VAL A 20 108.51 139.22 -30.90
N VAL A 21 109.53 138.55 -30.30
CA VAL A 21 110.70 137.73 -30.78
C VAL A 21 110.97 136.46 -29.89
N SER A 22 111.87 135.56 -30.34
CA SER A 22 112.67 134.56 -29.57
C SER A 22 112.07 133.14 -29.35
N PHE A 23 112.17 132.18 -30.29
CA PHE A 23 113.27 131.21 -30.58
C PHE A 23 113.42 129.95 -29.67
N VAL A 24 113.75 128.81 -30.31
CA VAL A 24 114.18 127.48 -29.78
C VAL A 24 113.16 126.57 -29.04
N GLY A 25 112.23 127.07 -28.22
CA GLY A 25 111.54 126.18 -27.25
C GLY A 25 110.56 125.09 -27.74
N ILE A 26 109.92 125.24 -28.91
CA ILE A 26 108.57 124.65 -29.14
C ILE A 26 108.54 123.25 -29.78
N ILE A 27 109.63 122.79 -30.40
CA ILE A 27 109.64 121.57 -31.25
C ILE A 27 109.28 120.27 -30.49
N ARG A 28 109.40 120.23 -29.15
CA ARG A 28 109.02 119.04 -28.35
C ARG A 28 107.53 118.89 -28.07
N LEU A 29 106.70 119.93 -28.20
CA LEU A 29 105.29 119.87 -27.78
C LEU A 29 104.33 119.27 -28.83
N TRP A 30 104.70 119.28 -30.11
CA TRP A 30 103.80 118.85 -31.20
C TRP A 30 103.64 117.33 -31.36
N ARG A 31 104.45 116.52 -30.67
CA ARG A 31 104.41 115.04 -30.82
C ARG A 31 103.46 114.34 -29.83
N SER A 32 103.08 114.99 -28.72
CA SER A 32 102.23 114.38 -27.68
C SER A 32 100.72 114.46 -27.99
N LEU A 33 100.28 115.54 -28.65
CA LEU A 33 98.84 115.81 -28.86
C LEU A 33 98.16 114.91 -29.90
N PHE A 34 98.89 114.33 -30.86
CA PHE A 34 98.29 113.51 -31.91
C PHE A 34 97.98 112.07 -31.45
N LEU A 35 98.82 111.50 -30.57
CA LEU A 35 98.66 110.13 -30.08
C LEU A 35 97.53 109.98 -29.06
N ALA A 36 97.29 111.01 -28.23
CA ALA A 36 96.24 111.00 -27.21
C ALA A 36 94.80 110.98 -27.79
N ARG A 37 94.63 111.39 -29.06
CA ARG A 37 93.30 111.46 -29.71
C ARG A 37 92.85 110.11 -30.32
N ASP A 38 93.78 109.29 -30.80
CA ASP A 38 93.47 107.97 -31.37
C ASP A 38 93.13 106.94 -30.27
N ASP A 39 93.88 106.98 -29.16
CA ASP A 39 93.69 106.05 -28.04
C ASP A 39 92.34 106.24 -27.33
N SER A 40 91.84 107.48 -27.25
CA SER A 40 90.49 107.74 -26.73
C SER A 40 89.39 107.17 -27.65
N ALA A 41 89.59 107.18 -28.97
CA ALA A 41 88.62 106.64 -29.91
C ALA A 41 88.53 105.11 -29.82
N ARG A 42 89.68 104.43 -29.68
CA ARG A 42 89.76 102.97 -29.48
C ARG A 42 89.06 102.53 -28.21
N ARG A 43 89.38 103.15 -27.06
CA ARG A 43 88.74 102.83 -25.77
C ARG A 43 87.22 103.05 -25.79
N THR A 44 86.72 104.07 -26.50
CA THR A 44 85.26 104.25 -26.66
C THR A 44 84.61 103.21 -27.58
N ALA A 45 85.33 102.71 -28.59
CA ALA A 45 84.85 101.60 -29.41
C ALA A 45 84.78 100.30 -28.60
N GLU A 46 85.84 99.93 -27.88
CA GLU A 46 85.89 98.75 -27.01
C GLU A 46 84.79 98.79 -25.92
N ILE A 47 84.58 99.94 -25.27
CA ILE A 47 83.49 100.09 -24.30
C ILE A 47 82.10 99.94 -24.96
N SER A 48 81.94 100.34 -26.22
CA SER A 48 80.68 100.13 -26.96
C SER A 48 80.46 98.66 -27.32
N GLU A 49 81.53 97.93 -27.66
CA GLU A 49 81.49 96.51 -28.01
C GLU A 49 81.31 95.63 -26.79
N LEU A 50 82.03 95.89 -25.69
CA LEU A 50 81.82 95.25 -24.39
C LEU A 50 80.41 95.50 -23.85
N ARG A 51 79.83 96.69 -24.07
CA ARG A 51 78.41 96.95 -23.73
C ARG A 51 77.44 96.16 -24.61
N ARG A 52 77.74 95.96 -25.90
CA ARG A 52 76.95 95.07 -26.78
C ARG A 52 77.06 93.61 -26.35
N ALA A 53 78.26 93.12 -26.08
CA ALA A 53 78.51 91.75 -25.63
C ALA A 53 77.86 91.49 -24.25
N LEU A 54 77.98 92.42 -23.30
CA LEU A 54 77.33 92.33 -21.99
C LEU A 54 75.80 92.34 -22.12
N ASN A 55 75.23 93.21 -22.96
CA ASN A 55 73.78 93.23 -23.20
C ASN A 55 73.29 91.96 -23.90
N ALA A 56 74.04 91.42 -24.87
CA ALA A 56 73.71 90.17 -25.55
C ALA A 56 73.78 88.97 -24.60
N ALA A 57 74.84 88.85 -23.81
CA ALA A 57 74.98 87.82 -22.79
C ALA A 57 73.91 87.94 -21.69
N LYS A 58 73.48 89.16 -21.34
CA LYS A 58 72.39 89.39 -20.38
C LYS A 58 71.03 89.01 -20.97
N LEU A 59 70.80 89.26 -22.26
CA LEU A 59 69.58 88.84 -22.97
C LEU A 59 69.49 87.32 -23.12
N ASP A 60 70.62 86.67 -23.43
CA ASP A 60 70.78 85.21 -23.47
C ASP A 60 70.64 84.57 -22.08
N ALA A 61 71.16 85.19 -21.03
CA ALA A 61 70.94 84.76 -19.65
C ALA A 61 69.45 84.85 -19.26
N GLN A 62 68.78 85.96 -19.60
CA GLN A 62 67.34 86.12 -19.34
C GLN A 62 66.51 85.09 -20.12
N SER A 63 66.76 84.85 -21.41
CA SER A 63 66.01 83.86 -22.18
C SER A 63 66.24 82.42 -21.69
N LYS A 64 67.44 82.11 -21.19
CA LYS A 64 67.75 80.83 -20.52
C LYS A 64 67.10 80.72 -19.15
N GLU A 65 67.00 81.79 -18.38
CA GLU A 65 66.31 81.82 -17.09
C GLU A 65 64.78 81.67 -17.27
N GLU A 66 64.21 82.33 -18.26
CA GLU A 66 62.81 82.14 -18.70
C GLU A 66 62.55 80.72 -19.20
N ALA A 67 63.43 80.16 -20.03
CA ALA A 67 63.33 78.77 -20.49
C ALA A 67 63.45 77.75 -19.34
N LEU A 68 64.35 77.98 -18.37
CA LEU A 68 64.46 77.15 -17.17
C LEU A 68 63.26 77.31 -16.23
N ALA A 69 62.62 78.48 -16.18
CA ALA A 69 61.37 78.67 -15.45
C ALA A 69 60.20 77.94 -16.12
N ALA A 70 60.09 78.00 -17.45
CA ALA A 70 59.12 77.26 -18.24
C ALA A 70 59.31 75.73 -18.07
N LEU A 71 60.53 75.23 -18.25
CA LEU A 71 60.83 73.80 -18.12
C LEU A 71 60.60 73.27 -16.69
N ARG A 72 60.88 74.08 -15.64
CA ARG A 72 60.52 73.73 -14.26
C ARG A 72 59.00 73.67 -14.05
N LYS A 73 58.24 74.56 -14.69
CA LYS A 73 56.76 74.56 -14.65
C LYS A 73 56.18 73.33 -15.35
N GLU A 74 56.73 72.95 -16.50
CA GLU A 74 56.35 71.73 -17.23
C GLU A 74 56.72 70.46 -16.46
N LEU A 75 57.94 70.38 -15.90
CA LEU A 75 58.38 69.25 -15.09
C LEU A 75 57.53 69.12 -13.80
N GLY A 76 57.15 70.24 -13.18
CA GLY A 76 56.17 70.27 -12.10
C GLY A 76 54.80 69.73 -12.50
N ALA A 77 54.27 70.19 -13.64
CA ALA A 77 52.98 69.72 -14.16
C ALA A 77 52.99 68.22 -14.55
N LEU A 78 54.07 67.75 -15.18
CA LEU A 78 54.27 66.34 -15.52
C LEU A 78 54.40 65.47 -14.26
N LYS A 79 55.14 65.93 -13.24
CA LYS A 79 55.23 65.23 -11.96
C LYS A 79 53.86 65.16 -11.26
N SER A 80 53.08 66.22 -11.30
CA SER A 80 51.70 66.23 -10.77
C SER A 80 50.79 65.26 -11.53
N ARG A 81 50.85 65.22 -12.87
CA ARG A 81 50.09 64.24 -13.68
C ARG A 81 50.49 62.81 -13.37
N ALA A 82 51.79 62.50 -13.38
CA ALA A 82 52.28 61.15 -13.08
C ALA A 82 51.94 60.70 -11.65
N GLN A 83 51.86 61.63 -10.68
CA GLN A 83 51.41 61.34 -9.32
C GLN A 83 49.89 61.06 -9.25
N GLU A 84 49.08 61.73 -10.08
CA GLU A 84 47.64 61.52 -10.15
C GLU A 84 47.28 60.24 -10.94
N GLU A 85 47.91 60.01 -12.09
CA GLU A 85 47.83 58.75 -12.85
C GLU A 85 48.22 57.55 -11.98
N ARG A 86 49.23 57.69 -11.11
CA ARG A 86 49.61 56.65 -10.16
C ARG A 86 48.55 56.41 -9.09
N ARG A 87 47.91 57.44 -8.54
CA ARG A 87 46.75 57.30 -7.62
C ARG A 87 45.58 56.57 -8.30
N VAL A 88 45.28 56.92 -9.55
CA VAL A 88 44.22 56.26 -10.33
C VAL A 88 44.57 54.80 -10.59
N LEU A 89 45.82 54.48 -10.95
CA LEU A 89 46.28 53.09 -11.12
C LEU A 89 46.26 52.29 -9.81
N ASP A 90 46.69 52.88 -8.70
CA ASP A 90 46.67 52.24 -7.39
C ASP A 90 45.20 51.96 -6.95
N GLY A 91 44.28 52.93 -7.09
CA GLY A 91 42.86 52.73 -6.78
C GLY A 91 42.13 51.77 -7.74
N VAL A 92 42.46 51.75 -9.03
CA VAL A 92 41.98 50.75 -9.98
C VAL A 92 42.51 49.36 -9.63
N ARG A 93 43.73 49.26 -9.09
CA ARG A 93 44.31 48.00 -8.63
C ARG A 93 43.61 47.47 -7.38
N GLU A 94 43.38 48.32 -6.38
CA GLU A 94 42.60 48.01 -5.19
C GLU A 94 41.18 47.54 -5.56
N HIS A 95 40.50 48.24 -6.48
CA HIS A 95 39.17 47.83 -6.95
C HIS A 95 39.18 46.48 -7.68
N ASN A 96 40.16 46.21 -8.55
CA ASN A 96 40.31 44.91 -9.20
C ASN A 96 40.65 43.77 -8.22
N GLN A 97 41.36 44.07 -7.12
CA GLN A 97 41.61 43.08 -6.06
C GLN A 97 40.32 42.75 -5.31
N ALA A 98 39.57 43.76 -4.86
CA ALA A 98 38.27 43.56 -4.19
C ALA A 98 37.27 42.80 -5.09
N LEU A 99 37.20 43.16 -6.38
CA LEU A 99 36.32 42.46 -7.34
C LEU A 99 36.77 41.01 -7.56
N GLY A 100 38.07 40.73 -7.54
CA GLY A 100 38.61 39.37 -7.64
C GLY A 100 38.35 38.51 -6.39
N GLU A 101 38.32 39.13 -5.21
CA GLU A 101 37.92 38.48 -3.95
C GLU A 101 36.42 38.16 -3.96
N GLU A 102 35.56 39.12 -4.33
CA GLU A 102 34.11 38.93 -4.44
C GLU A 102 33.75 37.81 -5.46
N LEU A 103 34.38 37.81 -6.64
CA LEU A 103 34.16 36.78 -7.66
C LEU A 103 34.67 35.41 -7.19
N GLY A 104 35.75 35.38 -6.38
CA GLY A 104 36.25 34.17 -5.73
C GLY A 104 35.30 33.62 -4.66
N ASP A 105 34.64 34.49 -3.91
CA ASP A 105 33.65 34.12 -2.88
C ASP A 105 32.35 33.62 -3.52
N GLN A 106 31.79 34.35 -4.50
CA GLN A 106 30.64 33.91 -5.29
C GLN A 106 30.89 32.57 -6.00
N THR A 107 32.11 32.33 -6.49
CA THR A 107 32.48 31.03 -7.10
C THR A 107 32.41 29.88 -6.09
N ARG A 108 32.78 30.12 -4.82
CA ARG A 108 32.66 29.11 -3.75
C ARG A 108 31.21 28.88 -3.35
N GLU A 109 30.40 29.93 -3.23
CA GLU A 109 28.97 29.83 -2.92
C GLU A 109 28.19 29.06 -4.01
N VAL A 110 28.43 29.37 -5.28
CA VAL A 110 27.88 28.64 -6.43
C VAL A 110 28.31 27.16 -6.44
N GLN A 111 29.52 26.84 -5.97
CA GLN A 111 29.94 25.43 -5.86
C GLN A 111 29.22 24.71 -4.72
N VAL A 112 29.10 25.32 -3.54
CA VAL A 112 28.36 24.75 -2.40
C VAL A 112 26.90 24.46 -2.78
N HIS A 113 26.23 25.40 -3.46
CA HIS A 113 24.85 25.18 -3.90
C HIS A 113 24.71 24.12 -5.01
N LYS A 114 25.72 23.92 -5.87
CA LYS A 114 25.73 22.79 -6.83
C LYS A 114 25.85 21.46 -6.10
N ASP A 115 26.77 21.36 -5.14
CA ASP A 115 27.00 20.12 -4.37
C ASP A 115 25.77 19.78 -3.52
N GLU A 116 25.09 20.79 -2.98
CA GLU A 116 23.82 20.65 -2.27
C GLU A 116 22.65 20.25 -3.20
N LEU A 117 22.56 20.83 -4.41
CA LEU A 117 21.57 20.44 -5.43
C LEU A 117 21.75 18.97 -5.88
N VAL A 118 22.99 18.51 -6.10
CA VAL A 118 23.27 17.10 -6.40
C VAL A 118 22.80 16.21 -5.27
N ARG A 119 23.18 16.54 -4.02
CA ARG A 119 22.80 15.78 -2.82
C ARG A 119 21.28 15.77 -2.55
N LEU A 120 20.57 16.83 -2.91
CA LEU A 120 19.11 16.89 -2.88
C LEU A 120 18.48 16.03 -3.97
N GLY A 121 19.04 16.04 -5.19
CA GLY A 121 18.62 15.18 -6.29
C GLY A 121 18.76 13.69 -5.96
N GLU A 122 19.90 13.29 -5.40
CA GLU A 122 20.15 11.92 -4.92
C GLU A 122 19.13 11.49 -3.85
N LYS A 123 18.90 12.33 -2.82
CA LYS A 123 17.88 12.06 -1.79
C LYS A 123 16.47 11.94 -2.38
N HIS A 124 16.13 12.80 -3.35
CA HIS A 124 14.82 12.77 -3.99
C HIS A 124 14.62 11.49 -4.80
N ALA A 125 15.64 11.07 -5.58
CA ALA A 125 15.62 9.80 -6.31
C ALA A 125 15.50 8.58 -5.37
N GLN A 126 16.24 8.55 -4.26
CA GLN A 126 16.11 7.51 -3.23
C GLN A 126 14.70 7.48 -2.61
N THR A 127 14.12 8.66 -2.34
CA THR A 127 12.77 8.78 -1.78
C THR A 127 11.71 8.28 -2.75
N LEU A 128 11.82 8.62 -4.05
CA LEU A 128 10.92 8.13 -5.10
C LEU A 128 11.02 6.61 -5.26
N ALA A 129 12.22 6.04 -5.32
CA ALA A 129 12.42 4.59 -5.43
C ALA A 129 11.83 3.82 -4.22
N LEU A 130 11.99 4.36 -3.00
CA LEU A 130 11.37 3.78 -1.80
C LEU A 130 9.83 3.89 -1.84
N LEU A 131 9.29 5.03 -2.28
CA LEU A 131 7.85 5.23 -2.44
C LEU A 131 7.25 4.27 -3.47
N GLU A 132 7.93 4.07 -4.59
CA GLU A 132 7.52 3.14 -5.65
C GLU A 132 7.54 1.69 -5.15
N ALA A 133 8.62 1.27 -4.47
CA ALA A 133 8.72 -0.06 -3.85
C ALA A 133 7.58 -0.30 -2.84
N ARG A 134 7.32 0.66 -1.92
CA ARG A 134 6.18 0.56 -0.98
C ARG A 134 4.83 0.57 -1.69
N THR A 135 4.70 1.26 -2.83
CA THR A 135 3.47 1.24 -3.64
C THR A 135 3.26 -0.12 -4.32
N MET A 136 4.33 -0.79 -4.77
CA MET A 136 4.24 -2.16 -5.29
C MET A 136 3.91 -3.18 -4.20
N GLU A 137 4.55 -3.08 -3.03
CA GLU A 137 4.23 -3.91 -1.86
C GLU A 137 2.78 -3.73 -1.42
N LEU A 138 2.30 -2.48 -1.32
CA LEU A 138 0.91 -2.19 -0.96
C LEU A 138 -0.07 -2.75 -1.98
N ARG A 139 0.18 -2.64 -3.29
CA ARG A 139 -0.65 -3.28 -4.33
C ARG A 139 -0.65 -4.80 -4.25
N GLY A 140 0.49 -5.41 -3.90
CA GLY A 140 0.59 -6.84 -3.64
C GLY A 140 -0.22 -7.27 -2.41
N ALA A 141 -0.15 -6.49 -1.33
CA ALA A 141 -0.95 -6.69 -0.13
C ALA A 141 -2.46 -6.45 -0.40
N GLU A 142 -2.83 -5.44 -1.17
CA GLU A 142 -4.20 -5.18 -1.60
C GLU A 142 -4.75 -6.34 -2.44
N ALA A 143 -3.99 -6.89 -3.39
CA ALA A 143 -4.38 -8.10 -4.14
C ALA A 143 -4.46 -9.37 -3.24
N PHE A 144 -3.74 -9.39 -2.12
CA PHE A 144 -3.88 -10.41 -1.09
C PHE A 144 -5.06 -10.15 -0.13
N LEU A 145 -5.55 -8.92 -0.04
CA LEU A 145 -6.64 -8.51 0.87
C LEU A 145 -7.98 -8.29 0.16
N THR A 146 -8.01 -8.22 -1.17
CA THR A 146 -9.26 -8.12 -1.95
C THR A 146 -10.12 -9.36 -1.73
N LYS A 147 -11.29 -9.13 -1.12
CA LYS A 147 -12.30 -10.11 -0.73
C LYS A 147 -13.30 -10.40 -1.85
N ALA A 148 -12.80 -10.70 -3.05
CA ALA A 148 -13.67 -11.12 -4.16
C ALA A 148 -13.98 -12.62 -4.00
N ASP A 149 -15.08 -12.92 -3.31
CA ASP A 149 -15.60 -14.29 -3.23
C ASP A 149 -16.04 -14.77 -4.62
N ALA A 150 -15.82 -16.06 -4.92
CA ALA A 150 -16.23 -16.65 -6.19
C ALA A 150 -17.72 -17.02 -6.23
N LEU A 151 -18.39 -17.04 -5.07
CA LEU A 151 -19.82 -17.31 -4.91
C LEU A 151 -20.46 -16.25 -4.01
N SER A 152 -21.71 -15.88 -4.30
CA SER A 152 -22.52 -15.05 -3.40
C SER A 152 -23.20 -15.90 -2.33
N GLY A 153 -23.67 -15.26 -1.25
CA GLY A 153 -24.49 -15.95 -0.25
C GLY A 153 -25.79 -16.54 -0.82
N ALA A 154 -26.33 -15.99 -1.91
CA ALA A 154 -27.51 -16.55 -2.58
C ALA A 154 -27.19 -17.88 -3.29
N ASP A 155 -25.99 -18.03 -3.86
CA ASP A 155 -25.54 -19.26 -4.49
C ASP A 155 -25.37 -20.38 -3.44
N VAL A 156 -24.78 -20.05 -2.28
CA VAL A 156 -24.61 -20.98 -1.15
C VAL A 156 -25.97 -21.43 -0.58
N ILE A 157 -26.93 -20.50 -0.41
CA ILE A 157 -28.30 -20.83 -0.01
C ILE A 157 -28.97 -21.75 -1.05
N SER A 158 -28.83 -21.46 -2.35
CA SER A 158 -29.41 -22.27 -3.42
C SER A 158 -28.84 -23.69 -3.44
N MET A 159 -27.52 -23.84 -3.25
CA MET A 159 -26.87 -25.14 -3.14
C MET A 159 -27.35 -25.93 -1.91
N LEU A 160 -27.51 -25.29 -0.75
CA LEU A 160 -28.03 -25.96 0.44
C LEU A 160 -29.51 -26.35 0.31
N ASN A 161 -30.35 -25.49 -0.27
CA ASN A 161 -31.76 -25.81 -0.55
C ASN A 161 -31.91 -26.98 -1.54
N THR A 162 -31.01 -27.07 -2.53
CA THR A 162 -30.95 -28.23 -3.43
C THR A 162 -30.62 -29.49 -2.65
N LEU A 163 -29.60 -29.45 -1.78
CA LEU A 163 -29.22 -30.62 -0.96
C LEU A 163 -30.33 -31.06 0.00
N ASN A 164 -30.97 -30.12 0.71
CA ASN A 164 -32.14 -30.41 1.56
C ASN A 164 -33.28 -31.06 0.74
N SER A 165 -33.49 -30.63 -0.51
CA SER A 165 -34.50 -31.21 -1.41
C SER A 165 -34.17 -32.65 -1.83
N GLU A 166 -32.91 -32.94 -2.18
CA GLU A 166 -32.46 -34.30 -2.52
C GLU A 166 -32.51 -35.25 -1.31
N ILE A 167 -32.17 -34.75 -0.12
CA ILE A 167 -32.31 -35.47 1.15
C ILE A 167 -33.79 -35.79 1.43
N TYR A 168 -34.68 -34.80 1.33
CA TYR A 168 -36.12 -34.99 1.54
C TYR A 168 -36.69 -36.05 0.57
N GLN A 169 -36.41 -35.91 -0.73
CA GLN A 169 -36.93 -36.82 -1.75
C GLN A 169 -36.36 -38.24 -1.61
N THR A 170 -35.07 -38.37 -1.31
CA THR A 170 -34.45 -39.69 -1.12
C THR A 170 -34.99 -40.37 0.14
N ALA A 171 -35.21 -39.63 1.23
CA ALA A 171 -35.80 -40.18 2.44
C ALA A 171 -37.21 -40.75 2.22
N ALA A 172 -38.07 -40.01 1.51
CA ALA A 172 -39.42 -40.49 1.17
C ALA A 172 -39.35 -41.75 0.30
N ILE A 173 -38.58 -41.72 -0.79
CA ILE A 173 -38.45 -42.83 -1.73
C ILE A 173 -37.88 -44.10 -1.06
N VAL A 174 -36.95 -43.97 -0.11
CA VAL A 174 -36.41 -45.12 0.63
C VAL A 174 -37.42 -45.64 1.67
N ALA A 175 -38.18 -44.76 2.34
CA ALA A 175 -39.21 -45.17 3.31
C ALA A 175 -40.40 -45.89 2.66
N GLU A 176 -40.85 -45.44 1.49
CA GLU A 176 -41.90 -46.08 0.68
C GLU A 176 -41.46 -47.39 0.01
N SER A 177 -40.17 -47.75 0.10
CA SER A 177 -39.56 -48.81 -0.73
C SER A 177 -39.45 -50.19 -0.09
N PHE A 178 -39.90 -50.36 1.15
CA PHE A 178 -39.77 -51.60 1.93
C PHE A 178 -41.04 -51.92 2.72
N ASP A 179 -41.33 -53.22 2.88
CA ASP A 179 -42.43 -53.70 3.71
C ASP A 179 -42.00 -53.82 5.18
N PHE A 180 -42.79 -53.29 6.09
CA PHE A 180 -42.56 -53.37 7.54
C PHE A 180 -43.41 -54.46 8.19
N ARG A 181 -42.88 -55.15 9.20
CA ARG A 181 -43.59 -56.21 9.89
C ARG A 181 -44.73 -55.62 10.73
N SER A 182 -45.94 -56.17 10.58
CA SER A 182 -47.05 -55.86 11.50
C SER A 182 -46.78 -56.45 12.89
N ASP A 183 -47.30 -55.81 13.95
CA ASP A 183 -46.86 -56.03 15.33
C ASP A 183 -47.31 -57.38 15.95
N GLY A 184 -47.95 -58.25 15.16
CA GLY A 184 -48.19 -59.67 15.47
C GLY A 184 -47.15 -60.63 14.86
N GLY A 185 -46.22 -60.14 14.05
CA GLY A 185 -45.22 -60.91 13.30
C GLY A 185 -44.00 -61.36 14.10
N ARG A 186 -44.16 -61.68 15.40
CA ARG A 186 -43.14 -62.40 16.16
C ARG A 186 -43.23 -63.88 15.82
N ASP A 187 -42.24 -64.36 15.08
CA ASP A 187 -41.90 -65.78 15.13
C ASP A 187 -41.23 -66.02 16.50
N GLU A 188 -41.88 -66.75 17.40
CA GLU A 188 -41.33 -67.05 18.74
C GLU A 188 -40.31 -68.22 18.71
N GLY A 189 -39.75 -68.50 17.52
CA GLY A 189 -38.67 -69.44 17.30
C GLY A 189 -37.30 -68.85 17.65
N GLU A 190 -36.75 -69.27 18.78
CA GLU A 190 -35.31 -69.32 19.13
C GLU A 190 -34.41 -68.24 18.48
N THR A 191 -34.68 -66.95 18.74
CA THR A 191 -33.73 -65.87 18.43
C THR A 191 -32.39 -66.16 19.09
N SER A 192 -31.31 -66.27 18.31
CA SER A 192 -30.02 -66.72 18.84
C SER A 192 -29.34 -65.61 19.67
N SER A 193 -28.37 -66.00 20.50
CA SER A 193 -27.55 -65.04 21.23
C SER A 193 -26.71 -64.14 20.31
N GLU A 194 -26.46 -64.56 19.08
CA GLU A 194 -25.71 -63.80 18.08
C GLU A 194 -26.63 -62.74 17.43
N ASP A 195 -27.87 -63.10 17.08
CA ASP A 195 -28.88 -62.16 16.57
C ASP A 195 -29.16 -61.02 17.56
N VAL A 196 -29.29 -61.35 18.85
CA VAL A 196 -29.53 -60.36 19.92
C VAL A 196 -28.36 -59.39 20.06
N ALA A 197 -27.12 -59.87 19.94
CA ALA A 197 -25.93 -59.01 20.00
C ALA A 197 -25.85 -58.08 18.77
N THR A 198 -26.06 -58.62 17.56
CA THR A 198 -26.09 -57.83 16.32
C THR A 198 -27.21 -56.78 16.34
N MET A 199 -28.36 -57.08 16.95
CA MET A 199 -29.46 -56.12 17.07
C MET A 199 -29.18 -54.99 18.08
N GLU A 200 -28.42 -55.26 19.14
CA GLU A 200 -27.98 -54.22 20.07
C GLU A 200 -26.95 -53.28 19.41
N GLU A 201 -26.01 -53.80 18.60
CA GLU A 201 -25.09 -52.99 17.80
C GLU A 201 -25.83 -52.09 16.79
N VAL A 202 -26.88 -52.62 16.14
CA VAL A 202 -27.80 -51.84 15.29
C VAL A 202 -28.46 -50.72 16.09
N HIS A 203 -29.00 -51.02 17.28
CA HIS A 203 -29.68 -50.03 18.11
C HIS A 203 -28.74 -48.94 18.66
N VAL A 204 -27.51 -49.28 19.05
CA VAL A 204 -26.48 -48.31 19.45
C VAL A 204 -26.15 -47.39 18.27
N SER A 205 -25.81 -47.96 17.12
CA SER A 205 -25.46 -47.21 15.91
C SER A 205 -26.60 -46.27 15.47
N THR A 206 -27.86 -46.74 15.51
CA THR A 206 -29.02 -45.88 15.22
C THR A 206 -29.19 -44.78 16.26
N SER A 207 -28.98 -45.07 17.55
CA SER A 207 -29.11 -44.06 18.61
C SER A 207 -28.06 -42.96 18.53
N GLU A 208 -26.84 -43.23 18.06
CA GLU A 208 -25.80 -42.21 17.86
C GLU A 208 -26.18 -41.24 16.74
N ILE A 209 -26.86 -41.72 15.69
CA ILE A 209 -27.24 -40.94 14.52
C ILE A 209 -28.52 -40.11 14.76
N VAL A 210 -29.59 -40.75 15.24
CA VAL A 210 -30.94 -40.12 15.35
C VAL A 210 -31.40 -39.84 16.78
N GLY A 211 -30.64 -40.22 17.79
CA GLY A 211 -30.97 -40.00 19.20
C GLY A 211 -31.92 -41.08 19.78
N SER A 212 -31.80 -41.32 21.09
CA SER A 212 -32.49 -42.43 21.76
C SER A 212 -34.02 -42.31 21.73
N ARG A 213 -34.57 -41.08 21.72
CA ARG A 213 -36.01 -40.87 21.60
C ARG A 213 -36.56 -41.28 20.22
N MET A 214 -35.81 -41.01 19.14
CA MET A 214 -36.19 -41.48 17.81
C MET A 214 -36.05 -43.01 17.71
N LEU A 215 -35.00 -43.60 18.31
CA LEU A 215 -34.85 -45.05 18.43
C LEU A 215 -36.06 -45.71 19.11
N GLU A 216 -36.53 -45.16 20.23
CA GLU A 216 -37.72 -45.67 20.94
C GLU A 216 -38.99 -45.59 20.09
N MET A 217 -39.19 -44.48 19.37
CA MET A 217 -40.32 -44.31 18.45
C MET A 217 -40.25 -45.29 17.27
N LEU A 218 -39.08 -45.46 16.63
CA LEU A 218 -38.87 -46.43 15.56
C LEU A 218 -39.14 -47.88 16.01
N ARG A 219 -38.82 -48.24 17.26
CA ARG A 219 -39.06 -49.60 17.80
C ARG A 219 -40.51 -49.87 18.19
N SER A 220 -41.32 -48.83 18.43
CA SER A 220 -42.68 -48.93 18.99
C SER A 220 -43.81 -48.53 18.02
N SER A 221 -43.52 -47.76 16.98
CA SER A 221 -44.51 -47.35 15.96
C SER A 221 -44.78 -48.43 14.89
N LYS A 222 -45.90 -48.27 14.17
CA LYS A 222 -46.38 -49.20 13.14
C LYS A 222 -46.11 -48.69 11.71
N HIS A 223 -44.87 -48.80 11.26
CA HIS A 223 -44.44 -48.26 9.95
C HIS A 223 -45.12 -48.90 8.72
N HIS A 224 -45.85 -50.00 8.90
CA HIS A 224 -46.65 -50.66 7.86
C HIS A 224 -48.02 -50.00 7.61
N GLU A 225 -48.47 -49.13 8.52
CA GLU A 225 -49.67 -48.30 8.34
C GLU A 225 -49.28 -46.91 7.80
N ASP A 226 -48.17 -46.33 8.30
CA ASP A 226 -47.56 -45.08 7.83
C ASP A 226 -46.02 -45.10 8.00
N PRO A 227 -45.21 -45.03 6.93
CA PRO A 227 -43.75 -45.03 7.01
C PRO A 227 -43.13 -43.64 7.28
N THR A 228 -43.92 -42.57 7.49
CA THR A 228 -43.42 -41.19 7.61
C THR A 228 -42.40 -41.02 8.74
N LEU A 229 -42.53 -41.75 9.86
CA LEU A 229 -41.52 -41.73 10.93
C LEU A 229 -40.15 -42.28 10.47
N VAL A 230 -40.14 -43.29 9.59
CA VAL A 230 -38.91 -43.83 8.99
C VAL A 230 -38.30 -42.82 8.00
N GLN A 231 -39.12 -42.14 7.22
CA GLN A 231 -38.69 -41.01 6.38
C GLN A 231 -38.00 -39.92 7.21
N ILE A 232 -38.58 -39.52 8.35
CA ILE A 232 -37.98 -38.50 9.23
C ILE A 232 -36.64 -38.98 9.80
N ALA A 233 -36.52 -40.26 10.17
CA ALA A 233 -35.25 -40.85 10.62
C ALA A 233 -34.18 -40.85 9.52
N PHE A 234 -34.53 -41.11 8.25
CA PHE A 234 -33.60 -40.97 7.13
C PHE A 234 -33.16 -39.52 6.90
N GLN A 235 -34.06 -38.54 7.01
CA GLN A 235 -33.69 -37.12 6.92
C GLN A 235 -32.73 -36.72 8.04
N ALA A 236 -32.97 -37.19 9.27
CA ALA A 236 -32.07 -36.99 10.40
C ALA A 236 -30.67 -37.57 10.15
N GLY A 237 -30.58 -38.82 9.69
CA GLY A 237 -29.29 -39.44 9.37
C GLY A 237 -28.55 -38.74 8.23
N MET A 238 -29.22 -38.47 7.12
CA MET A 238 -28.59 -37.81 5.96
C MET A 238 -28.13 -36.38 6.26
N THR A 239 -28.88 -35.62 7.07
CA THR A 239 -28.44 -34.29 7.51
C THR A 239 -27.28 -34.36 8.49
N ALA A 240 -27.22 -35.36 9.38
CA ALA A 240 -26.11 -35.57 10.30
C ALA A 240 -24.80 -35.92 9.57
N TYR A 241 -24.80 -36.89 8.65
CA TYR A 241 -23.61 -37.21 7.85
C TYR A 241 -23.20 -36.08 6.89
N SER A 242 -24.19 -35.37 6.31
CA SER A 242 -23.89 -34.16 5.53
C SER A 242 -23.22 -33.09 6.39
N ASN A 243 -23.69 -32.89 7.62
CA ASN A 243 -23.08 -31.96 8.57
C ASN A 243 -21.63 -32.31 8.89
N TRP A 244 -21.34 -33.58 9.19
CA TRP A 244 -19.99 -34.09 9.40
C TRP A 244 -19.05 -33.75 8.21
N ILE A 245 -19.51 -33.97 6.97
CA ILE A 245 -18.77 -33.63 5.75
C ILE A 245 -18.43 -32.12 5.67
N PHE A 246 -19.29 -31.22 6.16
CA PHE A 246 -19.02 -29.77 6.16
C PHE A 246 -18.06 -29.33 7.25
N THR A 247 -18.20 -29.91 8.46
CA THR A 247 -17.45 -29.49 9.64
C THR A 247 -16.01 -29.98 9.59
N SER A 248 -15.80 -31.25 9.25
CA SER A 248 -14.48 -31.87 9.28
C SER A 248 -13.55 -31.32 8.19
N TRP A 249 -12.30 -31.09 8.55
CA TRP A 249 -11.19 -30.64 7.71
C TRP A 249 -10.56 -31.81 6.97
N ASP A 250 -10.34 -32.89 7.69
CA ASP A 250 -9.92 -34.19 7.17
C ASP A 250 -11.05 -35.20 7.46
N LEU A 251 -11.30 -36.11 6.52
CA LEU A 251 -12.33 -37.16 6.63
C LEU A 251 -11.70 -38.54 6.84
N GLU A 252 -10.39 -38.66 6.59
CA GLU A 252 -9.62 -39.90 6.68
C GLU A 252 -8.80 -39.95 7.99
N ASP A 253 -8.37 -38.80 8.53
CA ASP A 253 -7.63 -38.67 9.79
C ASP A 253 -8.37 -37.83 10.87
N PRO A 254 -9.02 -38.48 11.86
CA PRO A 254 -9.67 -37.79 12.99
C PRO A 254 -8.72 -37.03 13.94
N GLU A 255 -7.44 -37.44 14.06
CA GLU A 255 -6.45 -36.69 14.85
C GLU A 255 -6.03 -35.41 14.10
N GLY A 256 -5.83 -35.54 12.80
CA GLY A 256 -5.61 -34.46 11.84
C GLY A 256 -6.75 -33.43 11.86
N ASP A 257 -8.00 -33.88 11.74
CA ASP A 257 -9.20 -33.02 11.79
C ASP A 257 -9.28 -32.22 13.11
N THR A 258 -9.10 -32.91 14.23
CA THR A 258 -9.07 -32.28 15.57
C THR A 258 -7.92 -31.26 15.69
N GLY A 259 -6.75 -31.59 15.13
CA GLY A 259 -5.59 -30.71 15.05
C GLY A 259 -5.86 -29.44 14.24
N LEU A 260 -6.41 -29.60 13.03
CA LEU A 260 -6.71 -28.54 12.07
C LEU A 260 -7.82 -27.62 12.57
N SER A 261 -8.91 -28.19 13.10
CA SER A 261 -10.00 -27.44 13.76
C SER A 261 -9.47 -26.53 14.87
N ARG A 262 -8.57 -27.04 15.73
CA ARG A 262 -7.95 -26.30 16.83
C ARG A 262 -6.95 -25.24 16.35
N ILE A 263 -6.27 -25.45 15.22
CA ILE A 263 -5.39 -24.45 14.59
C ILE A 263 -6.24 -23.33 13.97
N TYR A 264 -7.28 -23.68 13.21
CA TYR A 264 -8.18 -22.71 12.61
C TYR A 264 -8.86 -21.85 13.66
N GLY A 265 -9.39 -22.43 14.74
CA GLY A 265 -10.02 -21.66 15.82
C GLY A 265 -9.10 -20.57 16.40
N LYS A 266 -7.79 -20.83 16.50
CA LYS A 266 -6.80 -19.82 16.92
C LYS A 266 -6.58 -18.74 15.87
N ILE A 267 -6.35 -19.12 14.62
CA ILE A 267 -6.13 -18.18 13.50
C ILE A 267 -7.37 -17.30 13.28
N ARG A 268 -8.56 -17.90 13.33
CA ARG A 268 -9.86 -17.24 13.28
C ARG A 268 -9.98 -16.20 14.42
N TYR A 269 -9.54 -16.55 15.63
CA TYR A 269 -9.55 -15.64 16.78
C TYR A 269 -8.50 -14.51 16.70
N SER A 270 -7.26 -14.79 16.29
CA SER A 270 -6.17 -13.79 16.27
C SER A 270 -6.17 -12.90 15.01
N GLU A 271 -6.33 -13.48 13.83
CA GLU A 271 -6.07 -12.80 12.55
C GLU A 271 -7.29 -12.08 11.97
N GLU A 272 -7.05 -11.15 11.05
CA GLU A 272 -8.13 -10.50 10.29
C GLU A 272 -8.89 -11.50 9.39
N GLN A 273 -10.18 -11.21 9.13
CA GLN A 273 -11.09 -12.11 8.38
C GLN A 273 -10.55 -12.54 7.00
N ALA A 274 -9.80 -11.66 6.31
CA ALA A 274 -9.20 -11.98 5.01
C ALA A 274 -8.06 -13.01 5.14
N VAL A 275 -7.33 -13.01 6.27
CA VAL A 275 -6.24 -13.95 6.55
C VAL A 275 -6.80 -15.29 6.98
N SER A 276 -7.77 -15.32 7.90
CA SER A 276 -8.41 -16.56 8.34
C SER A 276 -9.19 -17.24 7.21
N GLY A 277 -9.93 -16.47 6.40
CA GLY A 277 -10.65 -16.97 5.23
C GLY A 277 -9.72 -17.58 4.18
N ARG A 278 -8.62 -16.90 3.83
CA ARG A 278 -7.62 -17.44 2.88
C ARG A 278 -6.85 -18.63 3.45
N TRP A 279 -6.58 -18.68 4.76
CA TRP A 279 -6.00 -19.86 5.40
C TRP A 279 -6.95 -21.06 5.28
N ARG A 280 -8.24 -20.90 5.62
CA ARG A 280 -9.25 -21.96 5.45
C ARG A 280 -9.26 -22.48 4.02
N ALA A 281 -9.29 -21.58 3.04
CA ALA A 281 -9.39 -21.95 1.63
C ALA A 281 -8.16 -22.72 1.13
N LEU A 282 -6.95 -22.23 1.42
CA LEU A 282 -5.71 -22.91 1.02
C LEU A 282 -5.56 -24.26 1.73
N THR A 283 -5.89 -24.34 3.02
CA THR A 283 -5.83 -25.59 3.79
C THR A 283 -6.85 -26.61 3.26
N ARG A 284 -8.12 -26.24 3.07
CA ARG A 284 -9.16 -27.17 2.55
C ARG A 284 -8.89 -27.62 1.10
N ALA A 285 -8.25 -26.79 0.28
CA ALA A 285 -7.82 -27.15 -1.07
C ALA A 285 -6.60 -28.10 -1.14
N HIS A 286 -5.89 -28.31 -0.03
CA HIS A 286 -4.68 -29.15 0.03
C HIS A 286 -4.79 -30.41 0.89
N ILE A 287 -5.84 -30.54 1.70
CA ILE A 287 -6.14 -31.80 2.41
C ILE A 287 -6.70 -32.82 1.40
N PRO A 288 -6.41 -34.14 1.53
CA PRO A 288 -7.03 -35.18 0.73
C PRO A 288 -8.57 -35.13 0.74
N ARG A 289 -9.17 -35.78 -0.24
CA ARG A 289 -10.62 -35.91 -0.35
C ARG A 289 -10.96 -37.40 -0.43
N MET A 290 -11.61 -37.89 0.62
CA MET A 290 -12.23 -39.22 0.65
C MET A 290 -13.15 -39.40 -0.57
N ALA A 291 -13.15 -40.58 -1.16
CA ALA A 291 -13.91 -40.86 -2.36
C ALA A 291 -15.42 -40.86 -2.10
N ASP A 292 -16.18 -40.46 -3.13
CA ASP A 292 -17.65 -40.39 -3.09
C ASP A 292 -18.30 -41.74 -2.71
N HIS A 293 -17.64 -42.85 -3.07
CA HIS A 293 -18.04 -44.21 -2.74
C HIS A 293 -17.96 -44.49 -1.24
N ASP A 294 -16.82 -44.17 -0.62
CA ASP A 294 -16.55 -44.49 0.78
C ASP A 294 -17.40 -43.61 1.70
N LEU A 295 -17.63 -42.36 1.30
CA LEU A 295 -18.64 -41.49 1.92
C LEU A 295 -20.07 -42.03 1.77
N ALA A 296 -20.42 -42.62 0.62
CA ALA A 296 -21.74 -43.21 0.42
C ALA A 296 -21.98 -44.41 1.34
N MET A 297 -20.97 -45.25 1.60
CA MET A 297 -21.12 -46.43 2.48
C MET A 297 -21.70 -46.09 3.86
N TYR A 298 -21.23 -45.00 4.50
CA TYR A 298 -21.77 -44.55 5.80
C TYR A 298 -23.27 -44.22 5.77
N PHE A 299 -23.77 -43.63 4.69
CA PHE A 299 -25.20 -43.36 4.52
C PHE A 299 -26.00 -44.66 4.34
N MET A 300 -25.42 -45.65 3.65
CA MET A 300 -26.07 -46.93 3.34
C MET A 300 -26.15 -47.84 4.59
N ASP A 301 -25.07 -47.92 5.38
CA ASP A 301 -25.08 -48.61 6.68
C ASP A 301 -26.08 -47.97 7.66
N ALA A 302 -26.18 -46.64 7.65
CA ALA A 302 -27.21 -45.93 8.42
C ALA A 302 -28.63 -46.29 7.96
N PHE A 303 -28.87 -46.43 6.64
CA PHE A 303 -30.17 -46.85 6.13
C PHE A 303 -30.52 -48.30 6.55
N VAL A 304 -29.55 -49.22 6.47
CA VAL A 304 -29.68 -50.60 6.98
C VAL A 304 -30.09 -50.59 8.46
N ASN A 305 -29.35 -49.85 9.30
CA ASN A 305 -29.57 -49.85 10.75
C ASN A 305 -30.94 -49.21 11.13
N ILE A 306 -31.37 -48.16 10.42
CA ILE A 306 -32.71 -47.54 10.60
C ILE A 306 -33.83 -48.52 10.23
N LEU A 307 -33.74 -49.21 9.08
CA LEU A 307 -34.76 -50.14 8.61
C LEU A 307 -34.86 -51.40 9.48
N LEU A 308 -33.74 -51.95 9.94
CA LEU A 308 -33.73 -53.02 10.93
C LEU A 308 -34.41 -52.58 12.23
N THR A 309 -34.05 -51.40 12.76
CA THR A 309 -34.69 -50.82 13.96
C THR A 309 -36.22 -50.63 13.77
N ALA A 310 -36.66 -50.29 12.56
CA ALA A 310 -38.06 -50.16 12.18
C ALA A 310 -38.79 -51.51 11.91
N LYS A 311 -38.18 -52.66 12.20
CA LYS A 311 -38.74 -54.01 11.99
C LYS A 311 -39.11 -54.30 10.52
N VAL A 312 -38.23 -53.98 9.57
CA VAL A 312 -38.40 -54.32 8.14
C VAL A 312 -38.57 -55.84 7.93
N ALA A 313 -39.19 -56.24 6.81
CA ALA A 313 -39.45 -57.63 6.48
C ALA A 313 -38.15 -58.42 6.14
N GLN A 314 -37.25 -57.84 5.35
CA GLN A 314 -36.01 -58.48 4.89
C GLN A 314 -34.95 -58.67 6.00
N ASP A 315 -34.08 -59.67 5.81
CA ASP A 315 -32.88 -59.88 6.62
C ASP A 315 -31.73 -58.94 6.20
N ARG A 316 -30.72 -58.75 7.07
CA ARG A 316 -29.67 -57.73 6.90
C ARG A 316 -28.90 -57.82 5.57
N SER A 317 -28.62 -59.03 5.07
CA SER A 317 -27.85 -59.23 3.83
C SER A 317 -28.65 -58.77 2.60
N ASP A 318 -29.88 -59.28 2.46
CA ASP A 318 -30.82 -58.91 1.39
C ASP A 318 -31.12 -57.41 1.41
N LEU A 319 -31.24 -56.84 2.61
CA LEU A 319 -31.45 -55.41 2.81
C LEU A 319 -30.26 -54.58 2.31
N GLN A 320 -29.02 -55.00 2.58
CA GLN A 320 -27.81 -54.32 2.11
C GLN A 320 -27.71 -54.35 0.57
N GLU A 321 -27.90 -55.52 -0.06
CA GLU A 321 -27.91 -55.64 -1.53
C GLU A 321 -29.07 -54.83 -2.17
N ALA A 322 -30.25 -54.85 -1.55
CA ALA A 322 -31.41 -54.09 -2.02
C ALA A 322 -31.19 -52.58 -1.91
N ILE A 323 -30.50 -52.08 -0.88
CA ILE A 323 -30.18 -50.66 -0.74
C ILE A 323 -29.08 -50.26 -1.74
N GLU A 324 -28.01 -51.05 -1.87
CA GLU A 324 -26.92 -50.81 -2.82
C GLU A 324 -27.42 -50.74 -4.27
N SER A 325 -28.18 -51.75 -4.70
CA SER A 325 -28.70 -51.85 -6.07
C SER A 325 -29.75 -50.78 -6.42
N ARG A 326 -30.51 -50.26 -5.45
CA ARG A 326 -31.64 -49.33 -5.69
C ARG A 326 -31.31 -47.86 -5.42
N PHE A 327 -30.41 -47.55 -4.47
CA PHE A 327 -30.26 -46.19 -3.93
C PHE A 327 -28.83 -45.62 -3.96
N ALA A 328 -27.81 -46.41 -4.32
CA ALA A 328 -26.43 -45.91 -4.37
C ALA A 328 -26.26 -44.67 -5.27
N GLU A 329 -26.97 -44.58 -6.40
CA GLU A 329 -26.94 -43.38 -7.26
C GLU A 329 -27.52 -42.13 -6.56
N ARG A 330 -28.63 -42.28 -5.81
CA ARG A 330 -29.26 -41.17 -5.06
C ARG A 330 -28.39 -40.69 -3.91
N VAL A 331 -27.83 -41.62 -3.14
CA VAL A 331 -26.88 -41.30 -2.07
C VAL A 331 -25.64 -40.60 -2.64
N ASN A 332 -25.14 -41.04 -3.81
CA ASN A 332 -24.03 -40.40 -4.49
C ASN A 332 -24.35 -38.95 -4.96
N VAL A 333 -25.59 -38.66 -5.38
CA VAL A 333 -26.04 -37.27 -5.63
C VAL A 333 -25.97 -36.42 -4.36
N ILE A 334 -26.41 -36.95 -3.21
CA ILE A 334 -26.36 -36.26 -1.91
C ILE A 334 -24.91 -36.03 -1.46
N VAL A 335 -24.05 -37.06 -1.54
CA VAL A 335 -22.62 -36.97 -1.21
C VAL A 335 -21.91 -35.91 -2.07
N LYS A 336 -22.18 -35.87 -3.39
CA LYS A 336 -21.64 -34.86 -4.30
C LYS A 336 -22.17 -33.46 -4.00
N GLY A 337 -23.45 -33.34 -3.65
CA GLY A 337 -24.03 -32.08 -3.17
C GLY A 337 -23.34 -31.58 -1.90
N ALA A 338 -23.10 -32.47 -0.94
CA ALA A 338 -22.42 -32.18 0.31
C ALA A 338 -20.95 -31.78 0.09
N GLN A 339 -20.18 -32.55 -0.67
CA GLN A 339 -18.80 -32.20 -1.04
C GLN A 339 -18.72 -30.85 -1.78
N ARG A 340 -19.65 -30.58 -2.71
CA ARG A 340 -19.68 -29.32 -3.47
C ARG A 340 -19.98 -28.14 -2.55
N LEU A 341 -20.89 -28.29 -1.58
CA LEU A 341 -21.15 -27.26 -0.58
C LEU A 341 -19.98 -27.07 0.38
N ARG A 342 -19.34 -28.15 0.86
CA ARG A 342 -18.08 -28.13 1.63
C ARG A 342 -17.00 -27.32 0.91
N LYS A 343 -16.87 -27.51 -0.41
CA LYS A 343 -15.97 -26.74 -1.27
C LYS A 343 -16.36 -25.26 -1.33
N ALA A 344 -17.63 -24.96 -1.61
CA ALA A 344 -18.14 -23.58 -1.71
C ALA A 344 -17.87 -22.76 -0.43
N ILE A 345 -18.25 -23.29 0.74
CA ILE A 345 -18.09 -22.60 2.03
C ILE A 345 -16.63 -22.62 2.54
N GLY A 346 -15.84 -23.60 2.10
CA GLY A 346 -14.45 -23.80 2.52
C GLY A 346 -13.44 -23.01 1.70
N GLU A 347 -13.48 -23.19 0.37
CA GLU A 347 -12.44 -22.77 -0.58
C GLU A 347 -12.83 -21.50 -1.37
N GLU A 348 -14.11 -21.36 -1.74
CA GLU A 348 -14.55 -20.38 -2.75
C GLU A 348 -15.06 -19.05 -2.15
N VAL A 349 -15.25 -19.02 -0.83
CA VAL A 349 -15.61 -17.83 -0.03
C VAL A 349 -14.51 -17.56 1.00
N THR A 350 -14.05 -16.31 1.07
CA THR A 350 -13.02 -15.83 2.01
C THR A 350 -13.39 -14.52 2.72
N SER A 351 -14.40 -13.77 2.25
CA SER A 351 -14.82 -12.50 2.86
C SER A 351 -15.49 -12.67 4.23
N SER A 352 -16.11 -13.83 4.43
CA SER A 352 -16.82 -14.28 5.63
C SER A 352 -16.66 -15.79 5.83
N ASP A 353 -17.19 -16.30 6.94
CA ASP A 353 -17.31 -17.73 7.21
C ASP A 353 -18.77 -18.15 7.02
N PHE A 354 -19.03 -19.21 6.25
CA PHE A 354 -20.36 -19.82 6.17
C PHE A 354 -20.39 -21.07 7.06
N GLU A 355 -21.33 -21.09 8.00
CA GLU A 355 -21.53 -22.19 8.95
C GLU A 355 -22.88 -22.84 8.67
N VAL A 356 -22.87 -24.14 8.39
CA VAL A 356 -24.11 -24.91 8.23
C VAL A 356 -24.70 -25.15 9.62
N LEU A 357 -26.00 -24.90 9.76
CA LEU A 357 -26.73 -25.07 11.01
C LEU A 357 -27.39 -26.45 11.02
N TRP A 358 -26.79 -27.37 11.77
CA TRP A 358 -27.39 -28.63 12.18
C TRP A 358 -27.55 -28.61 13.70
N ILE A 359 -28.73 -28.98 14.20
CA ILE A 359 -29.03 -28.97 15.64
C ILE A 359 -29.08 -30.43 16.13
N PRO A 360 -28.21 -30.82 17.09
CA PRO A 360 -28.30 -32.12 17.74
C PRO A 360 -29.67 -32.37 18.38
N HIS A 361 -30.03 -33.66 18.48
CA HIS A 361 -31.17 -34.13 19.24
C HIS A 361 -31.07 -33.73 20.73
N ASP A 362 -32.21 -33.70 21.42
CA ASP A 362 -32.38 -33.32 22.84
C ASP A 362 -31.98 -31.87 23.23
N ASN A 363 -31.47 -31.07 22.31
CA ASN A 363 -31.39 -29.61 22.48
C ASN A 363 -32.79 -28.98 22.53
N LEU A 364 -32.95 -27.88 23.25
CA LEU A 364 -34.25 -27.20 23.37
C LEU A 364 -34.63 -26.42 22.11
N PHE A 365 -35.91 -26.51 21.73
CA PHE A 365 -36.48 -25.75 20.62
C PHE A 365 -36.42 -24.23 20.85
N ASN A 366 -35.94 -23.48 19.85
CA ASN A 366 -35.94 -22.02 19.90
C ASN A 366 -36.47 -21.40 18.59
N PRO A 367 -37.72 -20.90 18.56
CA PRO A 367 -38.34 -20.29 17.36
C PRO A 367 -37.69 -18.96 16.92
N SER A 368 -36.68 -18.44 17.63
CA SER A 368 -35.85 -17.34 17.14
C SER A 368 -34.73 -17.80 16.18
N ALA A 369 -34.36 -19.08 16.19
CA ALA A 369 -33.16 -19.61 15.52
C ALA A 369 -33.42 -20.79 14.58
N MET A 370 -34.49 -21.55 14.80
CA MET A 370 -34.93 -22.69 13.99
C MET A 370 -36.44 -22.64 13.76
N ASP A 371 -36.92 -23.38 12.76
CA ASP A 371 -38.35 -23.55 12.47
C ASP A 371 -38.75 -25.02 12.69
N ASP A 372 -39.99 -25.30 13.09
CA ASP A 372 -40.49 -26.68 13.17
C ASP A 372 -41.05 -27.14 11.82
N ALA A 373 -40.76 -28.37 11.42
CA ALA A 373 -41.13 -28.92 10.12
C ALA A 373 -42.63 -29.26 9.97
N PHE A 374 -43.38 -29.37 11.07
CA PHE A 374 -44.75 -29.91 11.11
C PHE A 374 -45.80 -28.89 11.57
N THR A 375 -45.40 -27.75 12.12
CA THR A 375 -46.30 -26.67 12.55
C THR A 375 -46.67 -25.76 11.38
N SER A 376 -47.96 -25.44 11.20
CA SER A 376 -48.35 -24.37 10.27
C SER A 376 -47.98 -22.98 10.82
N ASP A 377 -47.75 -22.01 9.93
CA ASP A 377 -47.32 -20.64 10.26
C ASP A 377 -48.23 -19.86 11.26
N LEU A 378 -49.43 -20.40 11.51
CA LEU A 378 -50.49 -19.86 12.35
C LEU A 378 -50.32 -20.19 13.85
N GLU A 379 -49.66 -21.29 14.20
CA GLU A 379 -49.67 -21.84 15.58
C GLU A 379 -48.37 -21.60 16.35
N LYS A 380 -48.00 -20.33 16.52
CA LYS A 380 -46.78 -19.89 17.22
C LYS A 380 -46.89 -19.97 18.75
N GLY A 381 -47.33 -21.11 19.26
CA GLY A 381 -47.63 -21.38 20.67
C GLY A 381 -47.00 -22.64 21.29
N ARG A 382 -46.23 -23.44 20.53
CA ARG A 382 -45.55 -24.63 21.08
C ARG A 382 -44.53 -24.30 22.18
N ASN A 383 -44.26 -25.28 23.04
CA ASN A 383 -43.45 -25.13 24.23
C ASN A 383 -41.96 -24.90 23.88
N VAL A 384 -41.43 -23.73 24.28
CA VAL A 384 -40.02 -23.33 24.11
C VAL A 384 -39.05 -24.13 25.04
N GLN A 385 -39.57 -25.14 25.75
CA GLN A 385 -38.80 -26.11 26.51
C GLN A 385 -39.00 -27.56 26.01
N GLU A 386 -39.59 -27.77 24.83
CA GLU A 386 -39.58 -29.09 24.20
C GLU A 386 -38.17 -29.42 23.66
N PRO A 387 -37.60 -30.60 23.97
CA PRO A 387 -36.36 -31.05 23.36
C PRO A 387 -36.60 -31.57 21.95
N ILE A 388 -35.82 -31.08 21.00
CA ILE A 388 -35.81 -31.45 19.58
C ILE A 388 -35.59 -32.96 19.42
N LEU A 389 -36.36 -33.58 18.53
CA LEU A 389 -36.17 -34.99 18.17
C LEU A 389 -35.00 -35.14 17.20
N CYS A 390 -34.98 -34.35 16.12
CA CYS A 390 -33.89 -34.31 15.14
C CYS A 390 -33.92 -33.04 14.28
N THR A 391 -32.84 -32.77 13.53
CA THR A 391 -32.86 -31.85 12.38
C THR A 391 -33.38 -32.60 11.14
N THR A 392 -34.24 -31.96 10.34
CA THR A 392 -34.79 -32.52 9.09
C THR A 392 -34.31 -31.77 7.85
N GLU A 393 -34.12 -30.44 7.94
CA GLU A 393 -33.46 -29.63 6.91
C GLU A 393 -32.38 -28.77 7.54
N LEU A 394 -31.22 -28.70 6.88
CA LEU A 394 -30.06 -27.94 7.32
C LEU A 394 -30.24 -26.44 7.08
N GLY A 395 -29.83 -25.61 8.05
CA GLY A 395 -29.79 -24.16 7.93
C GLY A 395 -28.42 -23.62 7.54
N LEU A 396 -28.30 -22.30 7.44
CA LEU A 396 -27.07 -21.59 7.09
C LEU A 396 -26.96 -20.28 7.87
N ALA A 397 -25.82 -20.08 8.53
CA ALA A 397 -25.37 -18.79 9.04
C ALA A 397 -24.19 -18.26 8.23
N ARG A 398 -24.10 -16.93 8.13
CA ARG A 398 -22.89 -16.20 7.72
C ARG A 398 -22.33 -15.50 8.94
N VAL A 399 -21.08 -15.80 9.25
CA VAL A 399 -20.35 -15.26 10.39
C VAL A 399 -19.21 -14.36 9.89
N VAL A 400 -19.13 -13.15 10.40
CA VAL A 400 -18.16 -12.13 9.96
C VAL A 400 -17.45 -11.55 11.18
N LYS A 401 -16.12 -11.49 11.16
CA LYS A 401 -15.36 -10.87 12.26
C LYS A 401 -15.64 -9.37 12.35
N VAL A 402 -15.91 -8.87 13.56
CA VAL A 402 -16.13 -7.44 13.79
C VAL A 402 -14.78 -6.70 13.71
N PRO A 403 -14.60 -5.74 12.78
CA PRO A 403 -13.31 -5.08 12.58
C PRO A 403 -12.81 -4.36 13.83
N GLY A 404 -11.51 -4.49 14.14
CA GLY A 404 -10.88 -3.82 15.27
C GLY A 404 -11.24 -4.36 16.65
N LYS A 405 -12.03 -5.45 16.75
CA LYS A 405 -12.36 -6.13 18.01
C LYS A 405 -11.92 -7.60 17.98
N GLY A 406 -10.99 -7.96 18.85
CA GLY A 406 -10.56 -9.35 19.02
C GLY A 406 -11.69 -10.22 19.59
N GLY A 407 -12.19 -11.18 18.81
CA GLY A 407 -13.12 -12.22 19.26
C GLY A 407 -14.62 -11.89 19.14
N GLU A 408 -15.02 -10.70 18.71
CA GLU A 408 -16.43 -10.41 18.38
C GLU A 408 -16.76 -10.82 16.94
N TRP A 409 -17.95 -11.41 16.76
CA TRP A 409 -18.47 -11.90 15.48
C TRP A 409 -19.90 -11.42 15.27
N ASP A 410 -20.20 -10.96 14.05
CA ASP A 410 -21.55 -10.72 13.57
C ASP A 410 -22.05 -11.99 12.87
N THR A 411 -23.10 -12.61 13.41
CA THR A 411 -23.68 -13.85 12.91
C THR A 411 -25.07 -13.57 12.35
N THR A 412 -25.17 -13.54 11.02
CA THR A 412 -26.44 -13.45 10.31
C THR A 412 -26.95 -14.86 9.98
N VAL A 413 -28.06 -15.30 10.57
CA VAL A 413 -28.80 -16.48 10.06
C VAL A 413 -29.40 -16.12 8.70
N LEU A 414 -29.11 -16.91 7.68
CA LEU A 414 -29.58 -16.73 6.30
C LEU A 414 -30.65 -17.75 5.91
N LEU A 415 -30.53 -18.97 6.43
CA LEU A 415 -31.54 -20.02 6.37
C LEU A 415 -31.64 -20.64 7.76
N ARG A 416 -32.85 -20.78 8.30
CA ARG A 416 -33.07 -21.51 9.55
C ARG A 416 -33.07 -23.02 9.27
N PRO A 417 -32.49 -23.86 10.15
CA PRO A 417 -32.74 -25.29 10.05
C PRO A 417 -34.21 -25.58 10.37
N LYS A 418 -34.77 -26.59 9.72
CA LYS A 418 -36.03 -27.20 10.16
C LYS A 418 -35.72 -28.37 11.08
N ILE A 419 -36.47 -28.46 12.16
CA ILE A 419 -36.36 -29.54 13.14
C ILE A 419 -37.67 -30.33 13.23
N ALA A 420 -37.60 -31.52 13.82
CA ALA A 420 -38.75 -32.28 14.25
C ALA A 420 -38.95 -32.15 15.77
N LEU A 421 -40.16 -31.83 16.20
CA LEU A 421 -40.61 -31.98 17.59
C LEU A 421 -41.38 -33.29 17.78
N LYS A 422 -41.37 -33.83 19.01
CA LYS A 422 -42.16 -35.02 19.31
C LYS A 422 -43.65 -34.68 19.23
N SER A 423 -44.05 -33.50 19.73
CA SER A 423 -45.43 -33.02 19.64
C SER A 423 -45.92 -32.97 18.20
N GLY A 424 -45.12 -32.47 17.26
CA GLY A 424 -45.50 -32.36 15.85
C GLY A 424 -45.66 -33.70 15.15
N ILE A 425 -44.87 -34.72 15.54
CA ILE A 425 -45.03 -36.08 15.04
C ILE A 425 -46.22 -36.78 15.70
N ASP A 426 -46.43 -36.58 17.01
CA ASP A 426 -47.60 -37.11 17.73
C ASP A 426 -48.91 -36.51 17.18
N GLU A 427 -48.92 -35.21 16.84
CA GLU A 427 -50.03 -34.50 16.20
C GLU A 427 -50.27 -34.99 14.76
N MET A 428 -49.21 -35.24 13.99
CA MET A 428 -49.29 -35.74 12.61
C MET A 428 -49.73 -37.21 12.54
N MET A 429 -49.30 -38.05 13.48
CA MET A 429 -49.71 -39.47 13.57
C MET A 429 -51.01 -39.67 14.37
N ALA A 430 -51.65 -38.59 14.85
CA ALA A 430 -52.95 -38.70 15.51
C ALA A 430 -54.05 -39.00 14.47
N PRO A 431 -54.93 -40.00 14.72
CA PRO A 431 -56.05 -40.25 13.81
C PRO A 431 -57.01 -39.05 13.78
N GLU A 432 -57.42 -38.64 12.57
CA GLU A 432 -58.40 -37.56 12.38
C GLU A 432 -59.64 -37.79 13.26
N THR A 433 -59.88 -36.88 14.20
CA THR A 433 -60.98 -37.02 15.16
C THR A 433 -62.25 -36.42 14.57
N ILE A 434 -63.00 -37.28 13.86
CA ILE A 434 -64.28 -36.99 13.18
C ILE A 434 -65.44 -36.85 14.19
#